data_AF-A0A023FTN9-F1
#
_entry.id   AF-A0A023FTN9-F1
#
_cell.length_a   1.000
_cell.length_b   1.000
_cell.length_c   1.000
_cell.angle_alpha   90.00
_cell.angle_beta   90.00
_cell.angle_gamma   90.00
#
_symmetry.space_group_name_H-M   'P 1'
#
loop_
_entity.id
_entity.type
_entity.pdbx_description
1 polymer ?
#
loop_
_entity_poly.entity_id
_entity_poly.type
_entity_poly.pdbx_seq_one_letter_code
_entity_poly.pdbx_strand_id
1 'polypeptide(L)'
;MHLFYTSKPCAGVVTNDNECKEKVLSIFNLELPAECFVTCPGNVTHDVSNGTLCLTLIPSRRVQERSAIRRKRGKWCSLGSCQTGKCVPIGGQFRCKVPRDRNPMSE
;
A
#
# COMPACT_ATOMS: atom_id res chain seq x y z
N MET A 1 -14.63 28.22 -1.73
CA MET A 1 -13.36 27.59 -1.32
C MET A 1 -13.59 26.10 -1.14
N HIS A 2 -13.31 25.29 -2.17
CA HIS A 2 -13.35 23.83 -2.02
C HIS A 2 -12.07 23.38 -1.31
N LEU A 3 -12.20 23.04 -0.02
CA LEU A 3 -11.16 22.31 0.70
C LEU A 3 -11.06 20.92 0.08
N PHE A 4 -10.16 20.74 -0.89
CA PHE A 4 -9.71 19.41 -1.29
C PHE A 4 -9.01 18.81 -0.07
N TYR A 5 -9.75 18.03 0.72
CA TYR A 5 -9.14 17.08 1.64
C TYR A 5 -8.36 16.09 0.78
N THR A 6 -7.09 16.36 0.52
CA THR A 6 -6.19 15.37 -0.06
C THR A 6 -6.02 14.27 0.99
N SER A 7 -6.88 13.26 0.91
CA SER A 7 -6.74 11.99 1.62
C SER A 7 -5.35 11.47 1.33
N LYS A 8 -4.40 11.68 2.25
CA LYS A 8 -3.03 11.17 2.06
C LYS A 8 -3.11 9.67 1.83
N PRO A 9 -2.46 9.15 0.78
CA PRO A 9 -2.66 7.77 0.40
C PRO A 9 -2.19 6.84 1.52
N CYS A 10 -2.99 5.78 1.76
CA CYS A 10 -2.73 4.83 2.83
C CYS A 10 -1.56 3.89 2.52
N ALA A 11 -1.12 3.87 1.26
CA ALA A 11 0.00 3.14 0.67
C ALA A 11 0.73 4.06 -0.32
N GLY A 12 1.98 3.73 -0.67
CA GLY A 12 2.68 4.42 -1.75
C GLY A 12 2.27 3.80 -3.09
N VAL A 13 2.39 4.55 -4.17
CA VAL A 13 2.15 4.05 -5.53
C VAL A 13 3.46 3.98 -6.29
N VAL A 14 3.81 2.79 -6.75
CA VAL A 14 4.96 2.56 -7.61
C VAL A 14 4.43 2.22 -8.99
N THR A 15 4.89 2.95 -9.99
CA THR A 15 4.64 2.65 -11.40
C THR A 15 5.84 1.87 -11.93
N ASN A 16 5.62 0.77 -12.63
CA ASN A 16 6.68 0.04 -13.33
C ASN A 16 6.90 0.56 -14.76
N ASP A 17 7.87 0.00 -15.49
CA ASP A 17 8.21 0.41 -16.86
C ASP A 17 7.08 0.19 -17.88
N ASN A 18 6.11 -0.67 -17.56
CA ASN A 18 4.91 -0.92 -18.36
C ASN A 18 3.74 -0.01 -17.96
N GLU A 19 4.01 1.08 -17.22
CA GLU A 19 3.03 2.02 -16.67
C GLU A 19 2.00 1.39 -15.71
N CYS A 20 2.26 0.17 -15.24
CA CYS A 20 1.40 -0.48 -14.26
C CYS A 20 1.67 0.05 -12.87
N LYS A 21 0.60 0.46 -12.20
CA LYS A 21 0.58 1.01 -10.85
C LYS A 21 0.37 -0.11 -9.86
N GLU A 22 1.27 -0.19 -8.90
CA GLU A 22 1.20 -1.08 -7.75
C GLU A 22 1.14 -0.24 -6.48
N LYS A 23 0.26 -0.61 -5.55
CA LYS A 23 0.26 -0.01 -4.22
C LYS A 23 1.22 -0.77 -3.33
N VAL A 24 2.06 -0.08 -2.58
CA VAL A 24 3.10 -0.68 -1.74
C VAL A 24 3.14 -0.13 -0.32
N LEU A 25 3.59 -0.96 0.61
CA LEU A 25 3.90 -0.62 1.99
C LEU A 25 5.31 -1.14 2.31
N SER A 26 5.96 -0.55 3.30
CA SER A 26 7.33 -0.95 3.68
C SER A 26 7.43 -1.43 5.12
N ILE A 27 8.05 -2.60 5.33
CA ILE A 27 8.50 -3.11 6.63
C ILE A 27 10.00 -3.37 6.57
N PHE A 28 10.76 -3.02 7.60
CA PHE A 28 12.21 -3.29 7.64
C PHE A 28 13.00 -2.87 6.38
N ASN A 29 12.56 -1.80 5.69
CA ASN A 29 13.09 -1.33 4.39
C ASN A 29 12.82 -2.26 3.19
N LEU A 30 12.04 -3.32 3.36
CA LEU A 30 11.47 -4.11 2.28
C LEU A 30 10.12 -3.52 1.88
N GLU A 31 9.95 -3.24 0.59
CA GLU A 31 8.68 -2.80 0.01
C GLU A 31 7.91 -4.00 -0.51
N LEU A 32 6.66 -4.13 -0.08
CA LEU A 32 5.77 -5.23 -0.46
C LEU A 32 4.44 -4.68 -0.98
N PRO A 33 3.77 -5.41 -1.87
CA PRO A 33 2.44 -5.08 -2.36
C PRO A 33 1.47 -4.87 -1.19
N ALA A 34 0.76 -3.74 -1.22
CA ALA A 34 -0.34 -3.45 -0.31
C ALA A 34 -1.64 -4.15 -0.75
N GLU A 35 -1.70 -4.53 -2.03
CA GLU A 35 -2.79 -5.22 -2.71
C GLU A 35 -2.18 -6.30 -3.62
N CYS A 36 -2.90 -7.39 -3.86
CA CYS A 36 -2.41 -8.51 -4.68
C CYS A 36 -2.81 -8.38 -6.16
N PHE A 37 -2.88 -7.14 -6.65
CA PHE A 37 -3.13 -6.82 -8.04
C PHE A 37 -2.42 -5.52 -8.41
N VAL A 38 -2.13 -5.35 -9.69
CA VAL A 38 -1.59 -4.12 -10.28
C VAL A 38 -2.58 -3.57 -11.30
N THR A 39 -2.58 -2.26 -11.50
CA THR A 39 -3.45 -1.58 -12.48
C THR A 39 -2.60 -0.98 -13.58
N CYS A 40 -2.74 -1.50 -14.80
CA CYS A 40 -2.05 -1.04 -16.00
C CYS A 40 -2.90 -0.03 -16.80
N PRO A 41 -2.32 0.65 -17.79
CA PRO A 41 -3.05 1.54 -18.68
C PRO A 41 -4.29 0.87 -19.28
N GLY A 42 -5.34 1.65 -19.53
CA GLY A 42 -6.63 1.12 -19.98
C GLY A 42 -7.47 0.46 -18.87
N ASN A 43 -7.14 0.71 -17.60
CA ASN A 43 -7.81 0.14 -16.42
C ASN A 43 -7.77 -1.40 -16.37
N VAL A 44 -6.76 -2.00 -16.98
CA VAL A 44 -6.54 -3.44 -16.94
C VAL A 44 -5.92 -3.81 -15.61
N THR A 45 -6.51 -4.76 -14.90
CA THR A 45 -5.97 -5.27 -13.63
C THR A 45 -5.38 -6.65 -13.81
N HIS A 46 -4.17 -6.85 -13.31
CA HIS A 46 -3.51 -8.16 -13.28
C HIS A 46 -3.29 -8.60 -11.85
N ASP A 47 -3.59 -9.86 -11.55
CA ASP A 47 -3.31 -10.45 -10.25
C ASP A 47 -1.80 -10.66 -10.09
N VAL A 48 -1.31 -10.30 -8.90
CA VAL A 48 0.03 -10.68 -8.45
C VAL A 48 0.04 -12.18 -8.22
N SER A 49 1.14 -12.85 -8.57
CA SER A 49 1.27 -14.31 -8.47
C SER A 49 0.95 -14.82 -7.06
N ASN A 50 0.23 -15.94 -7.01
CA ASN A 50 -0.06 -16.63 -5.75
C ASN A 50 1.23 -16.96 -4.99
N GLY A 51 1.21 -16.82 -3.66
CA GLY A 51 2.39 -17.02 -2.82
C GLY A 51 3.20 -15.75 -2.56
N THR A 52 3.06 -14.71 -3.39
CA THR A 52 3.78 -13.44 -3.22
C THR A 52 3.44 -12.81 -1.87
N LEU A 53 4.45 -12.33 -1.14
CA LEU A 53 4.25 -11.65 0.14
C LEU A 53 3.55 -10.31 -0.06
N CYS A 54 2.66 -9.95 0.85
CA CYS A 54 1.91 -8.69 0.81
C CYS A 54 1.72 -8.12 2.21
N LEU A 55 1.39 -6.84 2.29
CA LEU A 55 1.16 -6.13 3.55
C LEU A 55 -0.21 -5.47 3.57
N THR A 56 -0.99 -5.75 4.61
CA THR A 56 -2.28 -5.07 4.80
C THR A 56 -2.18 -4.08 5.93
N LEU A 57 -2.55 -2.82 5.67
CA LEU A 57 -2.60 -1.80 6.72
C LEU A 57 -3.66 -2.19 7.77
N ILE A 58 -3.28 -2.21 9.04
CA ILE A 58 -4.21 -2.49 10.14
C ILE A 58 -4.87 -1.17 10.54
N PRO A 59 -6.18 -0.98 10.28
CA PRO A 59 -6.86 0.24 10.69
C PRO A 59 -6.91 0.28 12.22
N SER A 60 -6.32 1.32 12.81
CA SER A 60 -6.48 1.55 14.25
C SER A 60 -7.95 1.91 14.51
N ARG A 61 -8.69 1.02 15.19
CA ARG A 61 -10.14 1.07 15.46
C ARG A 61 -10.68 2.34 16.15
N ARG A 62 -9.86 3.37 16.40
CA ARG A 62 -10.36 4.64 16.95
C ARG A 62 -10.76 5.59 15.83
N VAL A 63 -12.07 5.66 15.65
CA VAL A 63 -12.85 6.56 14.81
C VAL A 63 -12.46 8.03 15.07
N GLN A 64 -12.22 8.77 13.97
CA GLN A 64 -12.55 10.19 13.76
C GLN A 64 -11.75 11.38 14.35
N GLU A 65 -10.61 11.24 15.03
CA GLU A 65 -9.93 12.47 15.50
C GLU A 65 -8.40 12.55 15.26
N ARG A 66 -8.01 13.68 14.64
CA ARG A 66 -6.69 14.36 14.64
C ARG A 66 -5.65 13.94 13.60
N SER A 67 -5.82 14.58 12.44
CA SER A 67 -5.04 14.65 11.20
C SER A 67 -3.57 15.12 11.30
N ALA A 68 -2.97 15.16 12.49
CA ALA A 68 -1.57 15.59 12.67
C ALA A 68 -0.74 14.66 13.55
N ILE A 69 -1.33 14.08 14.60
CA ILE A 69 -0.59 13.28 15.59
C ILE A 69 -0.31 11.86 15.06
N ARG A 70 -1.21 11.29 14.23
CA ARG A 70 -0.96 10.00 13.55
C ARG A 70 0.15 10.05 12.50
N ARG A 71 0.59 11.23 12.06
CA ARG A 71 1.72 11.36 11.14
C ARG A 71 3.02 10.84 11.76
N LYS A 72 3.14 10.86 13.10
CA LYS A 72 4.32 10.43 13.87
C LYS A 72 4.19 9.04 14.51
N ARG A 73 2.97 8.51 14.70
CA ARG A 73 2.79 7.15 15.25
C ARG A 73 2.94 6.14 14.11
N GLY A 74 3.92 5.25 14.22
CA GLY A 74 4.14 4.19 13.23
C GLY A 74 2.83 3.45 12.92
N LYS A 75 2.54 3.29 11.62
CA LYS A 75 1.40 2.49 11.19
C LYS A 75 1.72 1.02 11.43
N TRP A 76 0.71 0.21 11.74
CA TRP A 76 0.86 -1.23 11.84
C TRP A 76 0.34 -1.89 10.57
N CYS A 77 1.05 -2.89 10.09
CA CYS A 77 0.68 -3.71 8.95
C CYS A 77 0.72 -5.18 9.34
N SER A 78 -0.17 -5.97 8.75
CA SER A 78 -0.15 -7.43 8.84
C SER A 78 0.62 -7.99 7.65
N LEU A 79 1.52 -8.94 7.87
CA LEU A 79 2.14 -9.70 6.80
C LEU A 79 1.17 -10.79 6.29
N GLY A 80 1.05 -10.87 4.97
CA GLY A 80 0.20 -11.83 4.27
C GLY A 80 0.89 -12.43 3.06
N SER A 81 0.17 -13.30 2.37
CA SER A 81 0.52 -13.86 1.07
C SER A 81 -0.66 -13.74 0.11
N CYS A 82 -0.38 -13.46 -1.15
CA CYS A 82 -1.36 -13.35 -2.21
C CYS A 82 -1.97 -14.71 -2.53
N GLN A 83 -3.30 -14.78 -2.44
CA GLN A 83 -4.11 -15.91 -2.88
C GLN A 83 -5.32 -15.37 -3.63
N THR A 84 -5.40 -15.66 -4.93
CA THR A 84 -6.56 -15.34 -5.78
C THR A 84 -6.90 -13.84 -5.74
N GLY A 85 -5.88 -13.00 -5.93
CA GLY A 85 -6.01 -11.53 -5.93
C GLY A 85 -6.20 -10.89 -4.55
N LYS A 86 -6.16 -11.67 -3.45
CA LYS A 86 -6.32 -11.17 -2.08
C LYS A 86 -5.08 -11.41 -1.23
N CYS A 87 -4.78 -10.44 -0.36
CA CYS A 87 -3.72 -10.59 0.64
C CYS A 87 -4.26 -11.36 1.87
N VAL A 88 -3.93 -12.64 1.98
CA VAL A 88 -4.34 -13.51 3.08
C VAL A 88 -3.29 -13.42 4.20
N PRO A 89 -3.65 -13.06 5.43
CA PRO A 89 -2.70 -12.99 6.54
C PRO A 89 -2.02 -14.35 6.80
N ILE A 90 -0.69 -14.36 6.88
CA ILE A 90 0.09 -15.57 7.16
C ILE A 90 0.98 -15.45 8.40
N GLY A 91 1.02 -14.27 9.05
CA GLY A 91 1.95 -14.04 10.14
C GLY A 91 1.74 -12.74 10.91
N GLY A 92 2.83 -12.25 11.49
CA GLY A 92 2.85 -11.20 12.49
C GLY A 92 2.45 -9.80 12.00
N GLN A 93 2.28 -8.92 12.99
CA GLN A 93 2.03 -7.50 12.78
C GLN A 93 3.33 -6.72 12.98
N PHE A 94 3.63 -5.81 12.08
CA PHE A 94 4.87 -5.05 12.07
C PHE A 94 4.59 -3.56 11.96
N ARG A 95 5.50 -2.75 12.49
CA ARG A 95 5.52 -1.33 12.16
C ARG A 95 5.90 -1.17 10.70
N CYS A 96 5.06 -0.45 9.97
CA CYS A 96 5.25 -0.19 8.56
C CYS A 96 5.25 1.31 8.25
N LYS A 97 5.82 1.63 7.10
CA LYS A 97 5.88 2.97 6.52
C LYS A 97 5.15 2.97 5.18
N VAL A 98 4.69 4.16 4.81
CA VAL A 98 4.22 4.43 3.45
C VAL A 98 5.41 5.01 2.69
N PRO A 99 5.97 4.30 1.70
CA PRO A 99 7.03 4.83 0.87
C PRO A 99 6.51 5.99 0.01
N ARG A 100 7.42 6.79 -0.56
CA ARG A 100 7.04 7.84 -1.52
C ARG A 100 6.59 7.19 -2.83
N ASP A 101 5.69 7.86 -3.53
CA ASP A 101 5.30 7.44 -4.86
C ASP A 101 6.51 7.51 -5.81
N ARG A 102 6.63 6.54 -6.72
CA ARG A 102 7.72 6.47 -7.70
C ARG A 102 7.15 6.21 -9.08
N ASN A 103 7.60 6.98 -10.06
CA ASN A 103 7.31 6.79 -11.47
C ASN A 103 8.62 6.90 -12.25
N PRO A 104 9.12 5.83 -12.88
CA PRO A 104 10.39 5.85 -13.61
C PRO A 104 10.36 6.76 -14.85
N MET A 105 9.18 7.07 -15.39
CA MET A 105 9.00 7.97 -16.54
C MET A 105 8.89 9.46 -16.17
N SER A 106 9.20 9.86 -14.95
CA SER A 106 9.15 11.27 -14.51
C SER A 106 10.53 11.94 -14.41
N GLU A 107 11.53 11.42 -15.12
CA GLU A 107 12.78 12.17 -15.41
C GLU A 107 12.60 13.18 -16.55
#